data_AF-A0A1R0H0L9-F1
#
_entry.id   AF-A0A1R0H0L9-F1
#
_cell.length_a   1.000
_cell.length_b   1.000
_cell.length_c   1.000
_cell.angle_alpha   90.00
_cell.angle_beta   90.00
_cell.angle_gamma   90.00
#
_symmetry.space_group_name_H-M   'P 1'
#
loop_
_entity.id
_entity.type
_entity.pdbx_description
1 polymer ?
#
loop_
_entity_poly.entity_id
_entity_poly.type
_entity_poly.pdbx_seq_one_letter_code
_entity_poly.pdbx_strand_id
1 'polypeptide(L)'
;MLSTNPNLEPKPILGSRALEPQIFMGKDDEDAERWLKRYECFRKTCNWSDAEAVDYLDLFLEGKALMWYKENTTTETKWIDLRIKFKTAFSNEDEEYKAWNDLISYSTDNKDSIEITGKLSRIFIRANITDSKEKLRFLLIDMSPKQKRKVLESEAKTWESAMLIVAKEEKLEREINPKSQIPKESRRFIKEIDQI
;
A
#
# COMPACT_ATOMS: atom_id res chain seq x y z
N MET A 1 45.22 13.42 -29.14
CA MET A 1 43.97 12.74 -28.77
C MET A 1 43.83 12.79 -27.26
N LEU A 2 42.95 13.62 -26.72
CA LEU A 2 42.52 13.53 -25.32
C LEU A 2 41.01 13.78 -25.29
N SER A 3 40.31 12.73 -24.86
CA SER A 3 38.88 12.53 -24.91
C SER A 3 38.14 13.56 -24.06
N THR A 4 37.13 14.19 -24.66
CA THR A 4 36.09 14.97 -23.97
C THR A 4 35.30 14.06 -23.03
N ASN A 5 35.30 14.37 -21.74
CA ASN A 5 34.47 13.70 -20.75
C ASN A 5 33.07 14.34 -20.80
N PRO A 6 31.99 13.58 -21.08
CA PRO A 6 30.68 14.16 -21.25
C PRO A 6 30.06 14.52 -19.90
N ASN A 7 29.62 15.76 -19.83
CA ASN A 7 28.68 16.39 -18.91
C ASN A 7 27.79 15.39 -18.14
N LEU A 8 28.14 15.11 -16.88
CA LEU A 8 27.25 14.49 -15.90
C LEU A 8 26.37 15.60 -15.35
N GLU A 9 25.18 15.76 -15.93
CA GLU A 9 24.15 16.62 -15.33
C GLU A 9 23.88 16.16 -13.90
N PRO A 10 23.91 17.06 -12.89
CA PRO A 10 23.55 16.71 -11.53
C PRO A 10 22.06 16.31 -11.51
N LYS A 11 21.80 15.05 -11.16
CA LYS A 11 20.44 14.55 -10.94
C LYS A 11 19.75 15.45 -9.91
N PRO A 12 18.47 15.82 -10.11
CA PRO A 12 17.74 16.64 -9.16
C PRO A 12 17.71 15.90 -7.81
N ILE A 13 18.39 16.47 -6.82
CA ILE A 13 18.36 16.01 -5.44
C ILE A 13 16.94 16.35 -4.96
N LEU A 14 16.06 15.35 -4.93
CA LEU A 14 14.75 15.50 -4.31
C LEU A 14 15.02 16.00 -2.89
N GLY A 15 14.57 17.22 -2.57
CA GLY A 15 14.96 17.90 -1.33
C GLY A 15 14.79 16.98 -0.12
N SER A 16 15.86 16.81 0.65
CA SER A 16 15.97 15.87 1.78
C SER A 16 14.81 15.95 2.79
N ARG A 17 14.18 17.12 2.92
CA ARG A 17 13.01 17.35 3.79
C ARG A 17 11.72 16.63 3.36
N ALA A 18 11.57 16.24 2.09
CA ALA A 18 10.33 15.62 1.61
C ALA A 18 10.10 14.20 2.19
N LEU A 19 11.18 13.56 2.65
CA LEU A 19 11.14 12.21 3.23
C LEU A 19 11.25 12.21 4.75
N GLU A 20 11.44 13.38 5.36
CA GLU A 20 11.57 13.52 6.81
C GLU A 20 10.32 12.96 7.52
N PRO A 21 10.48 12.01 8.45
CA PRO A 21 9.37 11.49 9.24
C PRO A 21 8.73 12.60 10.07
N GLN A 22 7.41 12.54 10.21
CA GLN A 22 6.71 13.36 11.21
C GLN A 22 6.99 12.80 12.61
N ILE A 23 6.76 13.59 13.65
CA ILE A 23 6.80 13.09 15.02
C ILE A 23 5.79 11.94 15.18
N PHE A 24 6.22 10.85 15.80
CA PHE A 24 5.37 9.72 16.16
C PHE A 24 5.12 9.71 17.66
N MET A 25 3.85 9.76 18.07
CA MET A 25 3.47 9.83 19.49
C MET A 25 3.15 8.45 20.08
N GLY A 26 2.87 7.46 19.23
CA GLY A 26 2.47 6.10 19.62
C GLY A 26 0.98 5.98 19.93
N LYS A 27 0.13 6.79 19.28
CA LYS A 27 -1.34 6.73 19.40
C LYS A 27 -1.93 5.65 18.48
N ASP A 28 -3.11 5.16 18.83
CA ASP A 28 -3.77 4.05 18.12
C ASP A 28 -4.22 4.44 16.69
N ASP A 29 -4.35 5.73 16.39
CA ASP A 29 -4.67 6.28 15.06
C ASP A 29 -3.42 6.52 14.18
N GLU A 30 -2.22 6.33 14.72
CA GLU A 30 -0.96 6.45 13.96
C GLU A 30 -0.54 5.11 13.35
N ASP A 31 -0.24 5.12 12.05
CA ASP A 31 0.24 3.95 11.32
C ASP A 31 1.75 3.74 11.56
N ALA A 32 2.08 2.95 12.57
CA ALA A 32 3.44 2.63 12.98
C ALA A 32 4.28 2.01 11.85
N GLU A 33 3.68 1.16 11.01
CA GLU A 33 4.40 0.49 9.93
C GLU A 33 4.75 1.46 8.81
N ARG A 34 3.80 2.30 8.40
CA ARG A 34 4.04 3.35 7.41
C ARG A 34 5.03 4.38 7.93
N TRP A 35 4.95 4.74 9.21
CA TRP A 35 5.89 5.66 9.83
C TRP A 35 7.31 5.10 9.82
N LEU A 36 7.51 3.86 10.29
CA LEU A 36 8.81 3.21 10.33
C LEU A 36 9.41 3.04 8.93
N LYS A 37 8.57 2.75 7.93
CA LYS A 37 9.01 2.70 6.52
C LYS A 37 9.52 4.05 6.03
N ARG A 38 8.86 5.15 6.41
CA ARG A 38 9.33 6.50 6.07
C ARG A 38 10.65 6.83 6.75
N TYR A 39 10.81 6.49 8.04
CA TYR A 39 12.08 6.63 8.76
C TYR A 39 13.22 5.84 8.08
N GLU A 40 12.96 4.59 7.68
CA GLU A 40 13.94 3.77 6.96
C GLU A 40 14.33 4.36 5.60
N CYS A 41 13.39 4.98 4.88
CA CYS A 41 13.70 5.70 3.65
C CYS A 41 14.56 6.94 3.94
N PHE A 42 14.20 7.73 4.94
CA PHE A 42 14.92 8.95 5.32
C PHE A 42 16.35 8.66 5.75
N ARG A 43 16.55 7.70 6.68
CA ARG A 43 17.90 7.35 7.15
C ARG A 43 18.81 6.90 6.01
N LYS A 44 18.27 6.18 5.02
CA LYS A 44 19.01 5.76 3.83
C LYS A 44 19.42 6.94 2.96
N THR A 45 18.60 7.98 2.86
CA THR A 45 18.99 9.21 2.16
C THR A 45 20.03 10.02 2.92
N CYS A 46 20.09 9.87 4.24
CA CYS A 46 21.11 10.49 5.09
C CYS A 46 22.37 9.62 5.28
N ASN A 47 22.41 8.42 4.70
CA ASN A 47 23.49 7.43 4.84
C ASN A 47 23.81 7.06 6.31
N TRP A 48 22.81 7.00 7.18
CA TRP A 48 23.01 6.59 8.56
C TRP A 48 23.31 5.10 8.67
N SER A 49 24.27 4.77 9.53
CA SER A 49 24.52 3.42 10.02
C SER A 49 23.36 2.91 10.88
N ASP A 50 23.38 1.61 11.19
CA ASP A 50 22.38 1.02 12.09
C ASP A 50 22.49 1.54 13.53
N ALA A 51 23.71 1.90 13.99
CA ALA A 51 23.90 2.51 15.30
C ALA A 51 23.31 3.93 15.34
N GLU A 52 23.65 4.76 14.35
CA GLU A 52 23.07 6.12 14.21
C GLU A 52 21.55 6.08 14.06
N ALA A 53 21.02 5.08 13.35
CA ALA A 53 19.58 4.92 13.20
C ALA A 53 18.85 4.53 14.49
N VAL A 54 19.54 3.85 15.42
CA VAL A 54 19.02 3.66 16.77
C VAL A 54 19.07 4.99 17.50
N ASP A 55 20.24 5.60 17.59
CA ASP A 55 20.47 6.82 18.37
C ASP A 55 19.58 7.99 17.96
N TYR A 56 19.36 8.18 16.66
CA TYR A 56 18.56 9.29 16.12
C TYR A 56 17.07 9.01 16.08
N LEU A 57 16.63 7.81 16.44
CA LEU A 57 15.19 7.48 16.40
C LEU A 57 14.41 8.37 17.36
N ASP A 58 14.97 8.66 18.54
CA ASP A 58 14.32 9.45 19.59
C ASP A 58 13.99 10.89 19.17
N LEU A 59 14.74 11.47 18.22
CA LEU A 59 14.50 12.79 17.64
C LEU A 59 13.14 12.89 16.93
N PHE A 60 12.57 11.75 16.55
CA PHE A 60 11.30 11.67 15.84
C PHE A 60 10.19 11.04 16.69
N LEU A 61 10.44 10.78 17.97
CA LEU A 61 9.48 10.17 18.89
C LEU A 61 9.08 11.17 19.99
N GLU A 62 7.79 11.20 20.32
CA GLU A 62 7.28 11.90 21.49
C GLU A 62 6.29 11.03 22.28
N GLY A 63 5.86 11.51 23.43
CA GLY A 63 4.80 10.87 24.22
C GLY A 63 5.08 9.40 24.56
N LYS A 64 4.10 8.53 24.27
CA LYS A 64 4.16 7.08 24.57
C LYS A 64 5.29 6.40 23.79
N ALA A 65 5.52 6.80 22.55
CA ALA A 65 6.59 6.23 21.74
C ALA A 65 7.99 6.54 22.28
N LEU A 66 8.22 7.77 22.74
CA LEU A 66 9.51 8.13 23.35
C LEU A 66 9.75 7.42 24.68
N MET A 67 8.71 7.25 25.50
CA MET A 67 8.82 6.47 26.75
C MET A 67 9.18 5.02 26.45
N TRP A 68 8.48 4.40 25.50
CA TRP A 68 8.78 3.03 25.05
C TRP A 68 10.21 2.89 24.54
N TYR A 69 10.70 3.84 23.74
CA TYR A 69 12.05 3.82 23.21
C TYR A 69 13.09 3.74 24.33
N LYS A 70 12.99 4.65 25.31
CA LYS A 70 13.91 4.70 26.45
C LYS A 70 13.94 3.41 27.28
N GLU A 71 12.82 2.70 27.37
CA GLU A 71 12.74 1.41 28.07
C GLU A 71 13.29 0.24 27.24
N ASN A 72 13.30 0.36 25.91
CA ASN A 72 13.62 -0.73 24.99
C ASN A 72 14.98 -0.59 24.30
N THR A 73 15.70 0.51 24.54
CA THR A 73 17.05 0.76 24.02
C THR A 73 18.12 0.83 25.10
N THR A 74 19.27 0.24 24.77
CA THR A 74 20.54 0.30 25.49
C THR A 74 21.66 0.56 24.48
N THR A 75 22.89 0.80 24.95
CA THR A 75 24.08 1.04 24.10
C THR A 75 24.41 -0.09 23.13
N GLU A 76 23.89 -1.31 23.34
CA GLU A 76 24.13 -2.48 22.49
C GLU A 76 22.93 -2.83 21.60
N THR A 77 21.93 -1.95 21.55
CA THR A 77 20.69 -2.23 20.79
C THR A 77 20.97 -2.27 19.30
N LYS A 78 20.58 -3.38 18.66
CA LYS A 78 20.67 -3.52 17.21
C LYS A 78 19.42 -2.98 16.55
N TRP A 79 19.60 -2.28 15.43
CA TRP A 79 18.50 -1.72 14.65
C TRP A 79 17.43 -2.75 14.27
N ILE A 80 17.85 -3.96 13.88
CA ILE A 80 16.92 -5.02 13.49
C ILE A 80 15.99 -5.43 14.64
N ASP A 81 16.52 -5.57 15.84
CA ASP A 81 15.77 -5.99 17.02
C ASP A 81 14.82 -4.86 17.47
N LEU A 82 15.31 -3.61 17.45
CA LEU A 82 14.51 -2.45 17.80
C LEU A 82 13.31 -2.28 16.86
N ARG A 83 13.51 -2.47 15.55
CA ARG A 83 12.42 -2.43 14.57
C ARG A 83 11.35 -3.48 14.82
N ILE A 84 11.76 -4.70 15.16
CA ILE A 84 10.81 -5.78 15.46
C ILE A 84 9.99 -5.40 16.69
N LYS A 85 10.66 -4.98 17.78
CA LYS A 85 9.96 -4.54 19.00
C LYS A 85 9.04 -3.34 18.76
N PHE A 86 9.47 -2.37 17.94
CA PHE A 86 8.66 -1.20 17.60
C PHE A 86 7.36 -1.61 16.92
N LYS A 87 7.45 -2.50 15.92
CA LYS A 87 6.26 -3.05 15.27
C LYS A 87 5.41 -3.82 16.28
N THR A 88 5.97 -4.68 17.11
CA THR A 88 5.17 -5.39 18.11
C THR A 88 4.46 -4.45 19.09
N ALA A 89 5.08 -3.34 19.48
CA ALA A 89 4.52 -2.41 20.46
C ALA A 89 3.46 -1.45 19.88
N PHE A 90 3.55 -1.12 18.59
CA PHE A 90 2.72 -0.09 17.96
C PHE A 90 1.98 -0.55 16.70
N SER A 91 2.20 -1.78 16.23
CA SER A 91 1.31 -2.37 15.24
C SER A 91 -0.04 -2.61 15.90
N ASN A 92 -1.08 -2.10 15.25
CA ASN A 92 -2.44 -2.47 15.59
C ASN A 92 -2.63 -3.94 15.19
N GLU A 93 -2.64 -4.89 16.15
CA GLU A 93 -3.16 -6.25 15.89
C GLU A 93 -4.61 -6.19 15.36
N ASP A 94 -5.33 -5.15 15.77
CA ASP A 94 -6.60 -4.71 15.19
C ASP A 94 -6.53 -4.48 13.67
N GLU A 95 -5.40 -4.08 13.11
CA GLU A 95 -5.25 -3.79 11.69
C GLU A 95 -5.26 -5.07 10.86
N GLU A 96 -4.63 -6.14 11.34
CA GLU A 96 -4.69 -7.45 10.70
C GLU A 96 -6.12 -7.99 10.78
N TYR A 97 -6.75 -7.93 11.97
CA TYR A 97 -8.15 -8.32 12.15
C TYR A 97 -9.12 -7.50 11.29
N LYS A 98 -8.93 -6.17 11.19
CA LYS A 98 -9.68 -5.28 10.30
C LYS A 98 -9.44 -5.63 8.84
N ALA A 99 -8.21 -5.94 8.45
CA ALA A 99 -7.90 -6.36 7.10
C ALA A 99 -8.54 -7.71 6.75
N TRP A 100 -8.64 -8.64 7.70
CA TRP A 100 -9.41 -9.87 7.56
C TRP A 100 -10.91 -9.58 7.36
N ASN A 101 -11.49 -8.66 8.14
CA ASN A 101 -12.89 -8.25 7.96
C ASN A 101 -13.12 -7.51 6.62
N ASP A 102 -12.18 -6.66 6.21
CA ASP A 102 -12.18 -5.98 4.90
C ASP A 102 -12.12 -7.01 3.77
N LEU A 103 -11.34 -8.09 3.94
CA LEU A 103 -11.22 -9.17 2.97
C LEU A 103 -12.52 -9.98 2.87
N ILE A 104 -13.09 -10.39 4.01
CA ILE A 104 -14.34 -11.17 4.06
C ILE A 104 -15.52 -10.38 3.48
N SER A 105 -15.55 -9.06 3.67
CA SER A 105 -16.60 -8.18 3.14
C SER A 105 -16.33 -7.69 1.71
N TYR A 106 -15.19 -8.05 1.13
CA TYR A 106 -14.82 -7.60 -0.20
C TYR A 106 -15.68 -8.26 -1.28
N SER A 107 -15.99 -7.51 -2.35
CA SER A 107 -16.65 -8.03 -3.54
C SER A 107 -16.06 -7.36 -4.77
N THR A 108 -15.88 -8.13 -5.84
CA THR A 108 -15.41 -7.62 -7.14
C THR A 108 -16.52 -6.95 -7.96
N ASP A 109 -17.77 -6.99 -7.49
CA ASP A 109 -18.91 -6.48 -8.25
C ASP A 109 -18.74 -5.00 -8.61
N ASN A 110 -19.03 -4.70 -9.88
CA ASN A 110 -18.94 -3.38 -10.50
C ASN A 110 -17.57 -2.71 -10.41
N LYS A 111 -16.48 -3.47 -10.24
CA LYS A 111 -15.11 -2.97 -10.21
C LYS A 111 -14.31 -3.49 -11.40
N ASP A 112 -13.41 -2.67 -11.91
CA ASP A 112 -12.47 -3.08 -12.94
C ASP A 112 -11.22 -3.77 -12.37
N SER A 113 -10.42 -4.38 -13.24
CA SER A 113 -9.20 -5.10 -12.87
C SER A 113 -8.18 -4.23 -12.14
N ILE A 114 -8.14 -2.92 -12.39
CA ILE A 114 -7.20 -1.99 -11.74
C ILE A 114 -7.68 -1.72 -10.32
N GLU A 115 -8.97 -1.44 -10.12
CA GLU A 115 -9.59 -1.26 -8.81
C GLU A 115 -9.44 -2.50 -7.94
N ILE A 116 -9.72 -3.67 -8.51
CA ILE A 116 -9.58 -4.96 -7.82
C ILE A 116 -8.14 -5.19 -7.40
N THR A 117 -7.19 -5.02 -8.33
CA THR A 117 -5.76 -5.22 -8.04
C THR A 117 -5.28 -4.28 -6.95
N GLY A 118 -5.62 -2.99 -7.06
CA GLY A 118 -5.19 -1.97 -6.11
C GLY A 118 -5.74 -2.19 -4.71
N LYS A 119 -7.02 -2.58 -4.59
CA LYS A 119 -7.67 -2.77 -3.28
C LYS A 119 -7.26 -4.08 -2.62
N LEU A 120 -7.33 -5.21 -3.33
CA LEU A 120 -6.96 -6.50 -2.75
C LEU A 120 -5.47 -6.61 -2.43
N SER A 121 -4.57 -6.00 -3.23
CA SER A 121 -3.14 -5.99 -2.90
C SER A 121 -2.86 -5.31 -1.55
N ARG A 122 -3.59 -4.22 -1.23
CA ARG A 122 -3.46 -3.53 0.06
C ARG A 122 -4.02 -4.37 1.21
N ILE A 123 -5.16 -5.01 0.99
CA ILE A 123 -5.79 -5.89 1.99
C ILE A 123 -4.88 -7.08 2.28
N PHE A 124 -4.32 -7.75 1.27
CA PHE A 124 -3.41 -8.88 1.47
C PHE A 124 -2.15 -8.50 2.24
N ILE A 125 -1.58 -7.32 2.00
CA ILE A 125 -0.42 -6.83 2.76
C ILE A 125 -0.81 -6.63 4.23
N ARG A 126 -1.93 -5.96 4.51
CA ARG A 126 -2.41 -5.68 5.88
C ARG A 126 -2.86 -6.93 6.62
N ALA A 127 -3.40 -7.92 5.91
CA ALA A 127 -3.78 -9.24 6.44
C ALA A 127 -2.60 -10.24 6.47
N ASN A 128 -1.38 -9.80 6.14
CA ASN A 128 -0.18 -10.64 6.08
C ASN A 128 -0.29 -11.89 5.18
N ILE A 129 -1.15 -11.84 4.16
CA ILE A 129 -1.33 -12.91 3.17
C ILE A 129 -0.24 -12.77 2.11
N THR A 130 0.74 -13.67 2.14
CA THR A 130 1.91 -13.62 1.25
C THR A 130 1.81 -14.64 0.11
N ASP A 131 1.23 -15.81 0.35
CA ASP A 131 1.17 -16.92 -0.62
C ASP A 131 0.25 -16.60 -1.82
N SER A 132 0.78 -16.79 -3.04
CA SER A 132 0.05 -16.47 -4.28
C SER A 132 -1.14 -17.40 -4.54
N LYS A 133 -1.16 -18.64 -4.01
CA LYS A 133 -2.31 -19.55 -4.15
C LYS A 133 -3.41 -19.18 -3.17
N GLU A 134 -3.05 -18.76 -1.96
CA GLU A 134 -3.98 -18.25 -0.96
C GLU A 134 -4.67 -16.96 -1.44
N LYS A 135 -3.90 -16.01 -1.99
CA LYS A 135 -4.47 -14.81 -2.67
C LYS A 135 -5.46 -15.18 -3.77
N LEU A 136 -5.13 -16.18 -4.57
CA LEU A 136 -6.02 -16.67 -5.63
C LEU A 136 -7.31 -17.27 -5.06
N ARG A 137 -7.24 -18.01 -3.95
CA ARG A 137 -8.44 -18.56 -3.30
C ARG A 137 -9.40 -17.45 -2.87
N PHE A 138 -8.89 -16.40 -2.23
CA PHE A 138 -9.70 -15.25 -1.83
C PHE A 138 -10.30 -14.54 -3.04
N LEU A 139 -9.51 -14.29 -4.08
CA LEU A 139 -10.03 -13.71 -5.33
C LEU A 139 -11.19 -14.51 -5.92
N LEU A 140 -11.07 -15.83 -5.97
CA LEU A 140 -12.09 -16.71 -6.54
C LEU A 140 -13.38 -16.73 -5.71
N ILE A 141 -13.33 -16.42 -4.41
CA ILE A 141 -14.51 -16.26 -3.55
C ILE A 141 -15.23 -14.96 -3.92
N ASP A 142 -14.48 -13.87 -4.11
CA ASP A 142 -15.04 -12.53 -4.29
C ASP A 142 -15.42 -12.19 -5.74
N MET A 143 -14.98 -13.02 -6.69
CA MET A 143 -15.23 -12.88 -8.13
C MET A 143 -16.69 -13.09 -8.51
N SER A 144 -17.19 -12.26 -9.43
CA SER A 144 -18.46 -12.54 -10.11
C SER A 144 -18.40 -13.89 -10.87
N PRO A 145 -19.54 -14.59 -11.05
CA PRO A 145 -19.55 -15.89 -11.74
C PRO A 145 -18.94 -15.87 -13.16
N LYS A 146 -19.07 -14.75 -13.86
CA LYS A 146 -18.52 -14.55 -15.21
C LYS A 146 -16.99 -14.49 -15.19
N GLN A 147 -16.41 -13.66 -14.33
CA GLN A 147 -14.95 -13.55 -14.17
C GLN A 147 -14.35 -14.86 -13.63
N LYS A 148 -15.00 -15.46 -12.62
CA LYS A 148 -14.59 -16.73 -12.03
C LYS A 148 -14.50 -17.84 -13.07
N ARG A 149 -15.51 -17.95 -13.96
CA ARG A 149 -15.50 -18.92 -15.05
C ARG A 149 -14.29 -18.75 -15.96
N LYS A 150 -13.98 -17.52 -16.39
CA LYS A 150 -12.84 -17.24 -17.28
C LYS A 150 -11.49 -17.58 -16.67
N VAL A 151 -11.31 -17.27 -15.39
CA VAL A 151 -10.09 -17.59 -14.65
C VAL A 151 -9.90 -19.11 -14.51
N LEU A 152 -11.00 -19.84 -14.26
CA LEU A 152 -10.96 -21.30 -14.15
C LEU A 152 -10.74 -21.97 -15.52
N GLU A 153 -11.39 -21.51 -16.59
CA GLU A 153 -11.19 -22.00 -17.97
C GLU A 153 -9.74 -21.82 -18.43
N SER A 154 -9.06 -20.79 -17.94
CA SER A 154 -7.66 -20.48 -18.27
C SER A 154 -6.65 -21.18 -17.35
N GLU A 155 -7.11 -22.02 -16.41
CA GLU A 155 -6.30 -22.77 -15.45
C GLU A 155 -5.27 -21.91 -14.68
N ALA A 156 -5.67 -20.69 -14.29
CA ALA A 156 -4.77 -19.78 -13.58
C ALA A 156 -4.30 -20.38 -12.24
N LYS A 157 -2.98 -20.41 -12.01
CA LYS A 157 -2.38 -20.98 -10.79
C LYS A 157 -1.98 -19.94 -9.74
N THR A 158 -2.00 -18.66 -10.10
CA THR A 158 -1.61 -17.56 -9.21
C THR A 158 -2.58 -16.38 -9.36
N TRP A 159 -2.64 -15.57 -8.30
CA TRP A 159 -3.34 -14.29 -8.28
C TRP A 159 -2.98 -13.39 -9.47
N GLU A 160 -1.68 -13.27 -9.77
CA GLU A 160 -1.17 -12.39 -10.82
C GLU A 160 -1.64 -12.86 -12.22
N SER A 161 -1.63 -14.17 -12.45
CA SER A 161 -2.13 -14.76 -13.70
C SER A 161 -3.64 -14.53 -13.84
N ALA A 162 -4.40 -14.74 -12.77
CA ALA A 162 -5.84 -14.52 -12.75
C ALA A 162 -6.21 -13.06 -13.05
N MET A 163 -5.54 -12.09 -12.41
CA MET A 163 -5.80 -10.67 -12.67
C MET A 163 -5.42 -10.25 -14.10
N LEU A 164 -4.37 -10.85 -14.68
CA LEU A 164 -4.00 -10.61 -16.07
C LEU A 164 -5.07 -11.14 -17.05
N ILE A 165 -5.73 -12.26 -16.74
CA ILE A 165 -6.86 -12.79 -17.51
C ILE A 165 -8.06 -11.85 -17.42
N VAL A 166 -8.42 -11.39 -16.22
CA VAL A 166 -9.52 -10.44 -16.02
C VAL A 166 -9.29 -9.15 -16.81
N ALA A 167 -8.09 -8.58 -16.73
CA ALA A 167 -7.74 -7.37 -17.46
C ALA A 167 -7.82 -7.53 -18.98
N LYS A 168 -7.41 -8.71 -19.50
CA LYS A 168 -7.53 -9.03 -20.94
C LYS A 168 -8.99 -9.12 -21.37
N GLU A 169 -9.84 -9.77 -20.60
CA GLU A 169 -11.27 -9.89 -20.89
C GLU A 169 -11.96 -8.52 -20.89
N GLU A 170 -11.68 -7.67 -19.89
CA GLU A 170 -12.21 -6.31 -19.83
C GLU A 170 -11.77 -5.45 -21.03
N LYS A 171 -10.55 -5.65 -21.53
CA LYS A 171 -10.07 -4.99 -22.75
C LYS A 171 -10.84 -5.50 -23.98
N LEU A 172 -11.01 -6.81 -24.10
CA LEU A 172 -11.73 -7.44 -25.20
C LEU A 172 -13.20 -6.98 -25.25
N GLU A 173 -13.88 -6.94 -24.10
CA GLU A 173 -15.26 -6.47 -24.02
C GLU A 173 -15.43 -5.01 -24.44
N ARG A 174 -14.44 -4.15 -24.13
CA ARG A 174 -14.41 -2.76 -24.60
C ARG A 174 -14.25 -2.66 -26.12
N GLU A 175 -13.45 -3.53 -26.72
CA GLU A 175 -13.24 -3.56 -28.17
C GLU A 175 -14.47 -4.10 -28.92
N ILE A 176 -15.18 -5.07 -28.34
CA ILE A 176 -16.36 -5.71 -28.96
C ILE A 176 -17.63 -4.88 -28.78
N ASN A 177 -17.78 -4.14 -27.67
CA ASN A 177 -18.99 -3.39 -27.37
C ASN A 177 -18.71 -1.90 -27.05
N PRO A 178 -18.46 -1.06 -28.08
CA PRO A 178 -18.15 0.36 -27.88
C PRO A 178 -19.30 1.23 -27.33
N LYS A 179 -20.52 0.70 -27.15
CA LYS A 179 -21.74 1.47 -26.78
C LYS A 179 -22.13 1.40 -25.29
N SER A 180 -21.35 0.79 -24.40
CA SER A 180 -21.66 0.71 -22.96
C SER A 180 -21.16 1.91 -22.13
N GLN A 181 -20.62 2.96 -22.76
CA GLN A 181 -20.31 4.21 -22.07
C GLN A 181 -21.58 5.01 -21.76
N ILE A 182 -22.26 4.67 -20.66
CA ILE A 182 -23.05 5.66 -19.92
C ILE A 182 -22.14 6.17 -18.80
N PRO A 183 -21.74 7.45 -18.81
CA PRO A 183 -21.15 8.08 -17.63
C PRO A 183 -22.16 7.99 -16.48
N LYS A 184 -21.83 7.22 -15.44
CA LYS A 184 -22.63 7.21 -14.22
C LYS A 184 -22.42 8.55 -13.50
N GLU A 185 -23.52 9.30 -13.43
CA GLU A 185 -23.80 10.51 -12.65
C GLU A 185 -23.80 11.85 -13.40
N SER A 186 -24.89 12.09 -14.13
CA SER A 186 -25.56 13.39 -14.09
C SER A 186 -26.72 13.30 -13.08
N ARG A 187 -26.47 13.66 -11.82
CA ARG A 187 -27.55 13.92 -10.85
C ARG A 187 -27.76 15.43 -10.69
N ARG A 188 -28.66 15.92 -11.53
CA ARG A 188 -29.72 16.91 -11.25
C ARG A 188 -29.32 18.20 -10.51
N PHE A 189 -29.19 19.29 -11.27
CA PHE A 189 -29.77 20.58 -10.89
C PHE A 189 -30.38 21.25 -12.13
N ILE A 190 -31.62 20.88 -12.44
CA ILE A 190 -32.55 21.79 -13.11
C ILE A 190 -33.81 21.79 -12.25
N LYS A 191 -33.97 22.87 -11.49
CA LYS A 191 -35.30 23.47 -11.32
C LYS A 191 -35.22 24.81 -12.01
N GLU A 192 -35.79 24.86 -13.21
CA GLU A 192 -36.33 26.08 -13.78
C GLU A 192 -37.27 26.71 -12.75
N ILE A 193 -37.04 27.99 -12.45
CA ILE A 193 -38.12 28.94 -12.25
C ILE A 193 -37.69 30.19 -13.01
N ASP A 194 -38.28 30.40 -14.18
CA ASP A 194 -38.36 31.72 -14.77
C ASP A 194 -39.85 32.10 -14.89
N GLN A 195 -40.13 33.33 -14.44
CA GLN A 195 -41.25 34.22 -14.76
C GLN A 195 -42.65 33.92 -14.19
N ILE A 196 -43.07 34.77 -13.23
CA ILE A 196 -44.05 35.86 -13.47
C ILE A 196 -43.52 37.12 -12.79
#